data_AF-A0A5S4FGL5-F1
#
_entry.id   AF-A0A5S4FGL5-F1
#
_cell.length_a   1.000
_cell.length_b   1.000
_cell.length_c   1.000
_cell.angle_alpha   90.00
_cell.angle_beta   90.00
_cell.angle_gamma   90.00
#
_symmetry.space_group_name_H-M   'P 1'
#
loop_
_entity.id
_entity.type
_entity.pdbx_description
1 polymer ?
#
loop_
_entity_poly.entity_id
_entity_poly.type
_entity_poly.pdbx_seq_one_letter_code
_entity_poly.pdbx_strand_id
1 'polypeptide(L)'
;MAEEAGEQLGIVTALVRSAFLVNAVYAESAREYGLTPQQGQLICVLMAQPYGMSGLGAVLGLAKSSLTELVDRTTQRGLVRREPDPRDGRAVRVVLTAQGGKLAEAFHAEACRRIAELPAGLGGGERDALAALLSQMVQDNQVPKVFVERDQAAGDSPPVPNSSANRPVNRSAPL
;
A
#
# COMPACT_ATOMS: atom_id res chain seq x y z
N MET A 1 43.11 -22.85 -5.44
CA MET A 1 42.43 -22.05 -4.42
C MET A 1 42.70 -20.60 -4.75
N ALA A 2 41.78 -19.96 -5.46
CA ALA A 2 41.85 -18.54 -5.79
C ALA A 2 40.78 -17.84 -4.96
N GLU A 3 41.19 -16.85 -4.18
CA GLU A 3 40.29 -15.86 -3.60
C GLU A 3 39.51 -15.18 -4.71
N GLU A 4 38.21 -15.48 -4.82
CA GLU A 4 37.28 -14.59 -5.51
C GLU A 4 37.15 -13.33 -4.63
N ALA A 5 38.05 -12.38 -4.84
CA ALA A 5 37.83 -11.00 -4.43
C ALA A 5 36.53 -10.55 -5.10
N GLY A 6 35.44 -10.57 -4.33
CA GLY A 6 34.09 -10.33 -4.82
C GLY A 6 34.03 -9.04 -5.62
N GLU A 7 33.79 -9.17 -6.92
CA GLU A 7 33.63 -8.04 -7.82
C GLU A 7 32.49 -7.17 -7.28
N GLN A 8 32.83 -5.97 -6.81
CA GLN A 8 31.84 -5.05 -6.26
C GLN A 8 30.86 -4.72 -7.39
N LEU A 9 29.60 -5.12 -7.20
CA LEU A 9 28.56 -4.89 -8.19
C LEU A 9 28.47 -3.39 -8.49
N GLY A 10 28.56 -3.03 -9.76
CA GLY A 10 28.24 -1.68 -10.20
C GLY A 10 26.82 -1.30 -9.77
N ILE A 11 26.61 -0.02 -9.45
CA ILE A 11 25.35 0.48 -8.87
C ILE A 11 24.10 0.07 -9.65
N VAL A 12 24.16 0.08 -10.99
CA VAL A 12 23.05 -0.33 -11.86
C VAL A 12 22.70 -1.81 -11.64
N THR A 13 23.69 -2.69 -11.65
CA THR A 13 23.49 -4.12 -11.43
C THR A 13 23.01 -4.40 -10.02
N ALA A 14 23.53 -3.69 -9.02
CA ALA A 14 23.09 -3.80 -7.63
C ALA A 14 21.62 -3.41 -7.48
N LEU A 15 21.19 -2.28 -8.06
CA LEU A 15 19.79 -1.82 -8.02
C LEU A 15 18.84 -2.82 -8.70
N VAL A 16 19.20 -3.27 -9.92
CA VAL A 16 18.37 -4.22 -10.68
C VAL A 16 18.23 -5.53 -9.91
N ARG A 17 19.34 -6.12 -9.46
CA ARG A 17 19.31 -7.39 -8.72
C ARG A 17 18.59 -7.26 -7.37
N SER A 18 18.74 -6.13 -6.68
CA SER A 18 18.01 -5.86 -5.43
C SER A 18 16.51 -5.77 -5.67
N ALA A 19 16.07 -5.11 -6.76
CA ALA A 19 14.66 -5.06 -7.14
C ALA A 19 14.10 -6.47 -7.42
N PHE A 20 14.84 -7.32 -8.14
CA PHE A 20 14.43 -8.71 -8.35
C PHE A 20 14.36 -9.51 -7.05
N LEU A 21 15.33 -9.33 -6.16
CA LEU A 21 15.36 -10.00 -4.86
C LEU A 21 14.14 -9.63 -4.01
N VAL A 22 13.87 -8.32 -3.87
CA VAL A 22 12.71 -7.81 -3.13
C VAL A 22 11.40 -8.30 -3.77
N ASN A 23 11.29 -8.23 -5.09
CA ASN A 23 10.10 -8.71 -5.81
C ASN A 23 9.87 -10.21 -5.62
N ALA A 24 10.94 -11.03 -5.59
CA ALA A 24 10.84 -12.47 -5.36
C ALA A 24 10.34 -12.78 -3.95
N VAL A 25 10.91 -12.13 -2.93
CA VAL A 25 10.46 -12.28 -1.53
C VAL A 25 9.00 -11.86 -1.38
N TYR A 26 8.63 -10.74 -1.99
CA TYR A 26 7.26 -10.25 -1.97
C TYR A 26 6.28 -11.22 -2.66
N ALA A 27 6.65 -11.73 -3.84
CA ALA A 27 5.84 -12.68 -4.58
C ALA A 27 5.65 -13.99 -3.81
N GLU A 28 6.70 -14.49 -3.16
CA GLU A 28 6.62 -15.69 -2.32
C GLU A 28 5.69 -15.45 -1.13
N SER A 29 5.85 -14.31 -0.45
CA SER A 29 4.95 -13.92 0.63
C SER A 29 3.49 -13.87 0.15
N ALA A 30 3.22 -13.28 -1.01
CA ALA A 30 1.86 -13.19 -1.54
C ALA A 30 1.26 -14.58 -1.81
N ARG A 31 2.07 -15.51 -2.34
CA ARG A 31 1.63 -16.87 -2.65
C ARG A 31 1.21 -17.65 -1.40
N GLU A 32 1.91 -17.47 -0.28
CA GLU A 32 1.54 -18.13 0.99
C GLU A 32 0.16 -17.70 1.51
N TYR A 33 -0.24 -16.47 1.23
CA TYR A 33 -1.58 -15.95 1.54
C TYR A 33 -2.60 -16.21 0.40
N GLY A 34 -2.22 -17.01 -0.61
CA GLY A 34 -3.06 -17.32 -1.75
C GLY A 34 -3.36 -16.10 -2.63
N LEU A 35 -2.47 -15.12 -2.68
CA LEU A 35 -2.58 -13.91 -3.47
C LEU A 35 -1.64 -13.97 -4.69
N THR A 36 -2.04 -13.34 -5.79
CA THR A 36 -1.06 -12.94 -6.80
C THR A 36 -0.30 -11.69 -6.32
N PRO A 37 0.92 -11.42 -6.83
CA PRO A 37 1.65 -10.21 -6.48
C PRO A 37 0.83 -8.93 -6.69
N GLN A 38 0.08 -8.85 -7.80
CA GLN A 38 -0.77 -7.71 -8.11
C GLN A 38 -1.96 -7.58 -7.16
N GLN A 39 -2.54 -8.70 -6.70
CA GLN A 39 -3.60 -8.68 -5.68
C GLN A 39 -3.04 -8.20 -4.34
N GLY A 40 -1.84 -8.68 -3.96
CA GLY A 40 -1.12 -8.18 -2.78
C GLY A 40 -0.90 -6.67 -2.85
N GLN A 41 -0.40 -6.17 -3.98
CA GLN A 41 -0.17 -4.73 -4.18
C GLN A 41 -1.47 -3.94 -4.07
N LEU A 42 -2.54 -4.40 -4.72
CA LEU A 42 -3.86 -3.75 -4.66
C LEU A 42 -4.36 -3.65 -3.21
N ILE A 43 -4.33 -4.75 -2.45
CA ILE A 43 -4.86 -4.72 -1.07
C ILE A 43 -3.97 -3.89 -0.14
N CYS A 44 -2.64 -3.92 -0.31
CA CYS A 44 -1.72 -3.09 0.48
C CYS A 44 -1.89 -1.60 0.20
N VAL A 45 -2.06 -1.20 -1.08
CA VAL A 45 -2.37 0.20 -1.43
C VAL A 45 -3.67 0.66 -0.78
N LEU A 46 -4.69 -0.19 -0.78
CA LEU A 46 -5.99 0.12 -0.20
C LEU A 46 -6.01 0.12 1.35
N MET A 47 -4.95 -0.37 2.02
CA MET A 47 -4.82 -0.27 3.48
C MET A 47 -4.68 1.18 3.95
N ALA A 48 -4.03 2.01 3.14
CA ALA A 48 -3.79 3.42 3.48
C ALA A 48 -5.05 4.27 3.32
N GLN A 49 -5.77 4.10 2.20
CA GLN A 49 -7.01 4.79 1.93
C GLN A 49 -7.81 4.13 0.79
N PRO A 50 -9.13 4.40 0.70
CA PRO A 50 -9.91 4.16 -0.51
C PRO A 50 -9.35 4.89 -1.73
N TYR A 51 -9.38 4.25 -2.89
CA TYR A 51 -8.96 4.89 -4.15
C TYR A 51 -10.03 4.74 -5.24
N GLY A 52 -10.17 5.78 -6.06
CA GLY A 52 -10.88 5.69 -7.34
C GLY A 52 -10.10 4.86 -8.36
N MET A 53 -10.77 4.36 -9.39
CA MET A 53 -10.14 3.54 -10.45
C MET A 53 -8.96 4.27 -11.13
N SER A 54 -9.09 5.55 -11.44
CA SER A 54 -7.99 6.31 -12.07
C SER A 54 -6.77 6.44 -11.14
N GLY A 55 -7.00 6.69 -9.85
CA GLY A 55 -5.93 6.79 -8.84
C GLY A 55 -5.23 5.45 -8.61
N LEU A 56 -5.99 4.35 -8.53
CA LEU A 56 -5.42 3.00 -8.44
C LEU A 56 -4.57 2.66 -9.66
N GLY A 57 -5.02 3.02 -10.87
CA GLY A 57 -4.27 2.75 -12.10
C GLY A 57 -2.92 3.47 -12.12
N ALA A 58 -2.90 4.73 -11.68
CA ALA A 58 -1.67 5.51 -11.57
C ALA A 58 -0.71 4.93 -10.52
N VAL A 59 -1.21 4.56 -9.33
CA VAL A 59 -0.38 4.01 -8.25
C VAL A 59 0.19 2.63 -8.58
N LEU A 60 -0.62 1.76 -9.20
CA LEU A 60 -0.20 0.41 -9.58
C LEU A 60 0.52 0.34 -10.93
N GLY A 61 0.60 1.46 -11.67
CA GLY A 61 1.15 1.49 -13.03
C GLY A 61 0.37 0.62 -14.03
N LEU A 62 -0.93 0.45 -13.81
CA LEU A 62 -1.78 -0.44 -14.61
C LEU A 62 -2.69 0.33 -15.57
N ALA A 63 -2.81 -0.19 -16.79
CA ALA A 63 -3.82 0.25 -17.74
C ALA A 63 -5.24 0.00 -17.20
N LYS A 64 -6.20 0.81 -17.64
CA LYS A 64 -7.60 0.77 -17.17
C LYS A 64 -8.25 -0.62 -17.28
N SER A 65 -8.01 -1.34 -18.37
CA SER A 65 -8.55 -2.69 -18.60
C SER A 65 -7.98 -3.69 -17.58
N SER A 66 -6.67 -3.74 -17.43
CA SER A 66 -5.97 -4.63 -16.48
C SER A 66 -6.36 -4.33 -15.03
N LEU A 67 -6.50 -3.05 -14.69
CA LEU A 67 -6.96 -2.66 -13.36
C LEU A 67 -8.40 -3.12 -13.10
N THR A 68 -9.30 -2.96 -14.07
CA THR A 68 -10.70 -3.39 -13.94
C THR A 68 -10.78 -4.88 -13.66
N GLU A 69 -10.06 -5.69 -14.44
CA GLU A 69 -9.97 -7.14 -14.23
C GLU A 69 -9.36 -7.51 -12.87
N LEU A 70 -8.31 -6.82 -12.44
CA LEU A 70 -7.69 -7.03 -11.13
C LEU A 70 -8.68 -6.75 -9.99
N VAL A 71 -9.39 -5.62 -10.04
CA VAL A 71 -10.39 -5.26 -9.03
C VAL A 71 -11.57 -6.23 -9.07
N ASP A 72 -12.02 -6.64 -10.26
CA ASP A 72 -13.12 -7.61 -10.39
C ASP A 72 -12.77 -8.95 -9.75
N ARG A 73 -11.61 -9.53 -10.07
CA ARG A 73 -11.15 -10.78 -9.44
C ARG A 73 -11.00 -10.65 -7.93
N THR A 74 -10.51 -9.51 -7.47
CA THR A 74 -10.31 -9.25 -6.03
C THR A 74 -11.65 -9.04 -5.32
N THR A 75 -12.66 -8.49 -6.02
CA THR A 75 -14.04 -8.35 -5.55
C THR A 75 -14.75 -9.70 -5.47
N GLN A 76 -14.58 -10.55 -6.50
CA GLN A 76 -15.13 -11.91 -6.51
C GLN A 76 -14.60 -12.77 -5.36
N ARG A 77 -13.35 -12.53 -4.95
CA ARG A 77 -12.73 -13.15 -3.77
C ARG A 77 -13.20 -12.55 -2.44
N GLY A 78 -14.04 -11.52 -2.45
CA GLY A 78 -14.54 -10.85 -1.25
C GLY A 78 -13.50 -10.02 -0.51
N LEU A 79 -12.35 -9.69 -1.14
CA LEU A 79 -11.27 -8.93 -0.49
C LEU A 79 -11.46 -7.41 -0.62
N VAL A 80 -12.07 -6.96 -1.71
CA VAL A 80 -12.42 -5.56 -1.93
C VAL A 80 -13.88 -5.43 -2.31
N ARG A 81 -14.43 -4.22 -2.18
CA ARG A 81 -15.74 -3.85 -2.72
C ARG A 81 -15.70 -2.47 -3.34
N ARG A 82 -16.66 -2.20 -4.23
CA ARG A 82 -16.86 -0.90 -4.86
C ARG A 82 -17.97 -0.15 -4.15
N GLU A 83 -17.74 1.12 -3.87
CA GLU A 83 -18.70 2.01 -3.24
C GLU A 83 -18.77 3.34 -4.00
N PRO A 84 -19.94 4.02 -4.00
CA PRO A 84 -20.02 5.40 -4.47
C PRO A 84 -19.05 6.30 -3.69
N ASP A 85 -18.40 7.26 -4.35
CA ASP A 85 -17.63 8.28 -3.64
C ASP A 85 -18.61 9.23 -2.94
N PRO A 86 -18.51 9.44 -1.61
CA PRO A 86 -19.38 10.37 -0.89
C PRO A 86 -19.23 11.82 -1.34
N ARG A 87 -18.13 12.18 -2.01
CA ARG A 87 -17.87 13.54 -2.54
C ARG A 87 -18.38 13.73 -3.96
N ASP A 88 -18.55 12.64 -4.70
CA ASP A 88 -19.09 12.63 -6.07
C ASP A 88 -19.85 11.32 -6.30
N GLY A 89 -21.18 11.37 -6.22
CA GLY A 89 -22.04 10.20 -6.38
C GLY A 89 -21.97 9.53 -7.76
N ARG A 90 -21.29 10.15 -8.74
CA ARG A 90 -21.00 9.55 -10.06
C ARG A 90 -19.68 8.79 -10.08
N ALA A 91 -18.79 9.04 -9.12
CA ALA A 91 -17.52 8.36 -8.99
C ALA A 91 -17.65 7.10 -8.13
N VAL A 92 -16.83 6.09 -8.45
CA VAL A 92 -16.73 4.83 -7.69
C VAL A 92 -15.33 4.72 -7.12
N ARG A 93 -15.26 4.39 -5.84
CA ARG A 93 -14.02 4.05 -5.13
C ARG A 93 -14.00 2.58 -4.74
N VAL A 94 -12.79 2.03 -4.68
CA VAL A 94 -12.52 0.68 -4.21
C VAL A 94 -12.09 0.78 -2.76
N VAL A 95 -12.64 -0.10 -1.91
CA VAL A 95 -12.34 -0.20 -0.49
C VAL A 95 -12.06 -1.65 -0.10
N LEU A 96 -11.25 -1.87 0.93
CA LEU A 96 -11.08 -3.19 1.53
C LEU A 96 -12.37 -3.63 2.22
N THR A 97 -12.69 -4.91 2.13
CA THR A 97 -13.66 -5.53 3.03
C THR A 97 -12.99 -5.83 4.38
N ALA A 98 -13.77 -6.21 5.39
CA ALA A 98 -13.19 -6.65 6.67
C ALA A 98 -12.27 -7.88 6.50
N GLN A 99 -12.61 -8.80 5.59
CA GLN A 99 -11.77 -9.95 5.26
C GLN A 99 -10.50 -9.51 4.52
N GLY A 100 -10.63 -8.62 3.53
CA GLY A 100 -9.49 -8.08 2.80
C GLY A 100 -8.53 -7.30 3.69
N GLY A 101 -9.05 -6.53 4.65
CA GLY A 101 -8.25 -5.82 5.63
C GLY A 101 -7.39 -6.75 6.48
N LYS A 102 -8.01 -7.79 7.08
CA LYS A 102 -7.27 -8.80 7.86
C LYS A 102 -6.20 -9.52 7.04
N LEU A 103 -6.53 -9.88 5.80
CA LEU A 103 -5.59 -10.54 4.91
C LEU A 103 -4.43 -9.61 4.53
N ALA A 104 -4.73 -8.34 4.22
CA ALA A 104 -3.75 -7.34 3.86
C ALA A 104 -2.80 -7.06 5.03
N GLU A 105 -3.31 -6.97 6.26
CA GLU A 105 -2.48 -6.80 7.46
C GLU A 105 -1.52 -7.98 7.69
N ALA A 106 -2.02 -9.21 7.62
CA ALA A 106 -1.20 -10.40 7.83
C ALA A 106 -0.13 -10.54 6.73
N PHE A 107 -0.54 -10.36 5.48
CA PHE A 107 0.36 -10.38 4.33
C PHE A 107 1.43 -9.28 4.41
N HIS A 108 1.03 -8.05 4.71
CA HIS A 108 1.95 -6.91 4.81
C HIS A 108 2.98 -7.12 5.92
N ALA A 109 2.54 -7.56 7.12
CA ALA A 109 3.45 -7.85 8.22
C ALA A 109 4.50 -8.91 7.86
N GLU A 110 4.08 -9.99 7.19
CA GLU A 110 4.99 -11.06 6.78
C GLU A 110 5.94 -10.62 5.66
N ALA A 111 5.44 -9.88 4.67
CA ALA A 111 6.28 -9.33 3.61
C ALA A 111 7.34 -8.37 4.19
N CYS A 112 6.95 -7.47 5.10
CA CYS A 112 7.87 -6.58 5.79
C CYS A 112 8.92 -7.35 6.61
N ARG A 113 8.51 -8.39 7.34
CA ARG A 113 9.43 -9.24 8.11
C ARG A 113 10.51 -9.85 7.21
N ARG A 114 10.13 -10.48 6.10
CA ARG A 114 11.10 -11.12 5.18
C ARG A 114 11.98 -10.12 4.46
N ILE A 115 11.45 -8.97 4.05
CA ILE A 115 12.23 -7.92 3.40
C ILE A 115 13.25 -7.33 4.39
N ALA A 116 12.88 -7.18 5.67
CA ALA A 116 13.79 -6.70 6.71
C ALA A 116 14.94 -7.67 7.03
N GLU A 117 14.80 -8.96 6.69
CA GLU A 117 15.85 -9.98 6.83
C GLU A 117 16.90 -9.90 5.70
N LEU A 118 16.57 -9.30 4.55
CA LEU A 118 17.51 -9.19 3.41
C LEU A 118 18.83 -8.47 3.76
N PRO A 119 18.84 -7.33 4.47
CA PRO A 119 20.06 -6.67 4.90
C PRO A 119 20.62 -7.20 6.24
N ALA A 120 20.18 -8.36 6.75
CA ALA A 120 20.61 -8.85 8.08
C ALA A 120 22.13 -9.10 8.20
N GLY A 121 22.83 -9.27 7.07
CA GLY A 121 24.29 -9.37 7.03
C GLY A 121 25.03 -8.03 7.16
N LEU A 122 24.34 -6.89 7.12
CA LEU A 122 24.92 -5.56 7.24
C LEU A 122 24.96 -5.09 8.70
N GLY A 123 26.03 -4.39 9.08
CA GLY A 123 26.14 -3.72 10.37
C GLY A 123 25.05 -2.66 10.56
N GLY A 124 24.83 -2.21 11.81
CA GLY A 124 23.80 -1.19 12.10
C GLY A 124 24.01 0.11 11.31
N GLY A 125 25.23 0.66 11.32
CA GLY A 125 25.55 1.87 10.57
C GLY A 125 25.46 1.71 9.03
N GLU A 126 25.73 0.52 8.51
CA GLU A 126 25.57 0.23 7.08
C GLU A 126 24.09 0.16 6.67
N ARG A 127 23.24 -0.41 7.54
CA ARG A 127 21.78 -0.43 7.34
C ARG A 127 21.19 0.99 7.35
N ASP A 128 21.61 1.82 8.29
CA ASP A 128 21.16 3.22 8.37
C ASP A 128 21.60 4.02 7.14
N ALA A 129 22.85 3.84 6.70
CA ALA A 129 23.35 4.46 5.48
C ALA A 129 22.59 4.01 4.23
N LEU A 130 22.33 2.70 4.09
CA LEU A 130 21.54 2.14 2.99
C LEU A 130 20.11 2.71 2.99
N ALA A 131 19.46 2.75 4.15
CA ALA A 131 18.11 3.30 4.30
C ALA A 131 18.05 4.79 3.91
N ALA A 132 19.04 5.59 4.34
CA ALA A 132 19.12 7.00 3.97
C ALA A 132 19.28 7.20 2.45
N LEU A 133 20.20 6.45 1.81
CA LEU A 133 20.45 6.55 0.38
C LEU A 133 19.23 6.11 -0.46
N LEU A 134 18.58 5.00 -0.07
CA LEU A 134 17.36 4.54 -0.74
C LEU A 134 16.20 5.52 -0.53
N SER A 135 16.07 6.10 0.66
CA SER A 135 15.03 7.09 0.97
C SER A 135 15.16 8.32 0.07
N GLN A 136 16.38 8.82 -0.10
CA GLN A 136 16.66 9.94 -1.00
C GLN A 136 16.26 9.59 -2.45
N MET A 137 16.69 8.43 -2.95
CA MET A 137 16.33 7.99 -4.31
C MET A 137 14.82 7.85 -4.51
N VAL A 138 14.10 7.31 -3.52
CA VAL A 138 12.63 7.13 -3.56
C VAL A 138 11.90 8.49 -3.57
N GLN A 139 12.36 9.44 -2.77
CA GLN A 139 11.80 10.79 -2.69
C GLN A 139 12.04 11.57 -4.00
N ASP A 140 13.26 11.53 -4.52
CA ASP A 140 13.65 12.22 -5.76
C ASP A 140 12.85 11.72 -6.98
N ASN A 141 12.55 10.41 -7.01
CA ASN A 141 11.81 9.78 -8.12
C ASN A 141 10.29 9.71 -7.88
N GLN A 142 9.78 10.29 -6.79
CA GLN A 142 8.36 10.35 -6.46
C GLN A 142 7.65 8.99 -6.53
N VAL A 143 8.33 7.92 -6.10
CA VAL A 143 7.78 6.56 -6.18
C VAL A 143 6.45 6.51 -5.41
N PRO A 144 5.36 6.01 -6.01
CA PRO A 144 4.08 5.93 -5.34
C PRO A 144 4.18 5.15 -4.02
N LYS A 145 3.42 5.57 -3.02
CA LYS A 145 3.32 4.87 -1.73
C LYS A 145 2.54 3.56 -1.91
N VAL A 146 3.21 2.52 -2.42
CA VAL A 146 2.66 1.16 -2.57
C VAL A 146 2.77 0.37 -1.27
N PHE A 147 3.70 0.78 -0.40
CA PHE A 147 3.87 0.35 0.98
C PHE A 147 3.89 1.58 1.87
N VAL A 148 2.85 1.75 2.67
CA VAL A 148 2.90 2.72 3.75
C VAL A 148 3.51 1.99 4.93
N GLU A 149 4.73 2.37 5.33
CA GLU A 149 5.15 2.13 6.72
C GLU A 149 4.02 2.71 7.57
N ARG A 150 3.33 1.86 8.31
CA ARG A 150 2.35 2.34 9.26
C ARG A 150 3.17 3.15 10.27
N ASP A 151 3.16 4.47 10.08
CA ASP A 151 3.72 5.41 11.03
C ASP A 151 3.18 5.00 12.40
N GLN A 152 4.07 4.88 13.37
CA GLN A 152 3.70 4.60 14.75
C GLN A 152 2.96 5.82 15.30
N ALA A 153 1.72 6.02 14.87
CA ALA A 153 0.84 7.08 15.35
C ALA A 153 -0.61 6.65 15.13
N ALA A 154 -1.03 5.66 15.92
CA ALA A 154 -2.38 5.69 16.47
C ALA A 154 -2.50 7.00 17.28
N GLY A 155 -3.01 8.06 16.64
CA GLY A 155 -3.00 9.37 17.27
C GLY A 155 -3.61 10.51 16.45
N ASP A 156 -4.58 10.25 15.56
CA ASP A 156 -5.50 11.33 15.20
C ASP A 156 -6.87 10.75 14.84
N SER A 157 -7.85 11.01 15.71
CA SER A 157 -9.25 10.71 15.46
C SER A 157 -9.72 11.51 14.24
N PRO A 158 -10.53 10.94 13.34
CA PRO A 158 -11.18 11.75 12.31
C PRO A 158 -12.07 12.81 12.98
N PRO A 159 -12.13 14.04 12.46
CA PRO A 159 -12.99 15.07 13.03
C PRO A 159 -14.44 14.61 12.89
N VAL A 160 -15.10 14.44 14.03
CA VAL A 160 -16.56 14.32 14.10
C VAL A 160 -17.18 15.54 13.43
N PRO A 161 -18.04 15.37 12.41
CA PRO A 161 -18.78 16.51 11.87
C PRO A 161 -19.72 17.02 12.96
N ASN A 162 -19.47 18.25 13.40
CA ASN A 162 -20.27 18.96 14.38
C ASN A 162 -21.70 19.13 13.83
N SER A 163 -22.60 18.22 14.21
CA SER A 163 -24.04 18.34 13.97
C SER A 163 -24.63 19.30 15.00
N SER A 164 -24.37 20.59 14.80
CA SER A 164 -25.22 21.63 15.37
C SER A 164 -26.36 21.86 14.39
N ALA A 165 -27.39 21.04 14.57
CA ALA A 165 -28.70 21.20 13.96
C ALA A 165 -29.23 22.62 14.23
N ASN A 166 -29.28 23.43 13.18
CA ASN A 166 -30.06 24.65 13.15
C ASN A 166 -31.55 24.27 13.19
N ARG A 167 -32.14 24.24 14.38
CA ARG A 167 -33.59 24.08 14.56
C ARG A 167 -34.27 25.42 14.27
N PRO A 168 -35.28 25.51 13.39
CA PRO A 168 -36.08 26.70 13.28
C PRO A 168 -36.95 26.85 14.53
N VAL A 169 -36.86 28.01 15.17
CA VAL A 169 -37.71 28.39 16.30
C VAL A 169 -39.08 28.79 15.73
N ASN A 170 -40.02 27.85 15.69
CA ASN A 170 -41.42 28.14 15.46
C ASN A 170 -42.02 28.68 16.78
N ARG A 171 -42.34 29.97 16.82
CA ARG A 171 -43.14 30.59 17.89
C ARG A 171 -44.51 30.96 17.33
N SER A 172 -45.49 30.12 17.60
CA SER A 172 -46.91 30.46 17.49
C SER A 172 -47.58 30.30 18.85
N ALA A 173 -48.19 31.41 19.31
CA ALA A 173 -49.31 31.55 20.26
C ALA A 173 -49.04 31.30 21.77
N PRO A 174 -49.72 32.00 22.72
CA PRO A 174 -51.17 32.26 22.65
C PRO A 174 -51.74 33.60 23.19
N LEU A 175 -53.04 33.74 22.88
CA LEU A 175 -54.11 34.65 23.32
C LEU A 175 -54.15 36.08 22.75
#